data_AF-A0A0K8PK82-F1
#
_entry.id   AF-A0A0K8PK82-F1
#
_cell.length_a   1.000
_cell.length_b   1.000
_cell.length_c   1.000
_cell.angle_alpha   90.00
_cell.angle_beta   90.00
_cell.angle_gamma   90.00
#
_symmetry.space_group_name_H-M   'P 1'
#
loop_
_entity.id
_entity.type
_entity.pdbx_description
1 polymer ?
#
loop_
_entity_poly.entity_id
_entity_poly.type
_entity_poly.pdbx_seq_one_letter_code
_entity_poly.pdbx_strand_id
1 'polypeptide(L)' 'MGCSGVTAWRRLRDWTEAGVWARLHAALLTELRRADLVDLDACAVDGSHIRALKGGTMSAPRPSTVLVPAPSTT' A
#
# COMPACT_ATOMS: atom_id res chain seq x y z
N MET A 1 0.63 10.68 21.15
CA MET A 1 2.00 10.22 20.83
C MET A 1 2.95 11.40 21.02
N GLY A 2 3.64 11.45 22.16
CA GLY A 2 4.41 12.63 22.61
C GLY A 2 5.84 12.69 22.08
N CYS A 3 6.07 12.41 20.79
CA CYS A 3 7.41 12.44 20.20
C CYS A 3 7.44 13.27 18.92
N SER A 4 8.58 13.91 18.64
CA SER A 4 8.78 14.62 17.37
C SER A 4 8.80 13.65 16.18
N GLY A 5 8.50 14.16 14.99
CA GLY A 5 8.54 13.37 13.75
C GLY A 5 9.90 12.70 13.50
N VAL A 6 11.00 13.37 13.87
CA VAL A 6 12.36 12.81 13.75
C VAL A 6 12.56 11.61 14.68
N THR A 7 12.08 11.70 15.92
CA THR A 7 12.14 10.58 16.87
C THR A 7 11.28 9.41 16.41
N ALA A 8 10.08 9.68 15.89
CA ALA A 8 9.22 8.66 15.30
C ALA A 8 9.87 7.98 14.09
N TRP A 9 10.51 8.75 13.20
CA TRP A 9 11.18 8.22 12.02
C TRP A 9 12.39 7.34 12.38
N ARG A 10 13.21 7.75 13.35
CA ARG A 10 14.33 6.90 13.83
C ARG A 10 13.81 5.57 14.34
N ARG A 11 12.75 5.59 15.16
CA ARG A 11 12.15 4.37 15.68
C ARG A 11 11.61 3.47 14.56
N LEU A 12 10.97 4.05 13.56
CA LEU A 12 10.51 3.34 12.37
C LEU A 12 11.68 2.69 11.63
N ARG A 13 12.77 3.43 11.39
CA ARG A 13 13.97 2.92 10.74
C ARG A 13 14.59 1.75 11.52
N ASP A 14 14.77 1.90 12.82
CA ASP A 14 15.37 0.85 13.66
C ASP A 14 14.53 -0.44 13.62
N TRP A 15 13.19 -0.33 13.57
CA TRP A 15 12.30 -1.49 13.39
C TRP A 15 12.41 -2.12 12.01
N THR A 16 12.57 -1.30 10.97
CA THR A 16 12.81 -1.78 9.61
C THR A 16 14.14 -2.55 9.53
N GLU A 17 15.22 -1.99 10.08
CA GLU A 17 16.55 -2.63 10.12
C GLU A 17 16.52 -3.93 10.95
N ALA A 18 15.78 -3.95 12.06
CA ALA A 18 15.57 -5.15 12.87
C ALA A 18 14.56 -6.15 12.26
N GLY A 19 14.09 -5.91 11.03
CA GLY A 19 13.17 -6.80 10.31
C GLY A 19 11.83 -7.03 11.01
N VAL A 20 11.39 -6.09 11.85
CA VAL A 20 10.14 -6.21 12.62
C VAL A 20 8.95 -6.32 11.67
N TRP A 21 8.91 -5.49 10.62
CA TRP A 21 7.82 -5.47 9.67
C TRP A 21 7.67 -6.76 8.88
N ALA A 22 8.77 -7.32 8.38
CA ALA A 22 8.74 -8.59 7.65
C ALA A 22 8.22 -9.73 8.52
N ARG A 23 8.68 -9.82 9.78
CA ARG A 23 8.22 -10.84 10.74
C ARG A 23 6.76 -10.66 11.11
N LEU A 24 6.33 -9.42 11.39
CA LEU A 24 4.94 -9.11 11.70
C LEU A 24 4.02 -9.46 10.53
N HIS A 25 4.41 -9.08 9.31
CA HIS A 25 3.65 -9.37 8.11
C HIS A 25 3.49 -10.89 7.88
N ALA A 26 4.57 -11.66 8.03
CA ALA A 26 4.52 -13.11 7.90
C ALA A 26 3.62 -13.75 8.97
N ALA A 27 3.72 -13.30 10.23
CA ALA A 27 2.87 -13.78 11.32
C ALA A 27 1.39 -13.48 11.05
N LEU A 28 1.07 -12.26 10.65
CA LEU A 28 -0.30 -11.85 10.31
C LEU A 28 -0.87 -12.71 9.16
N LEU A 29 -0.11 -12.87 8.07
CA LEU A 29 -0.54 -13.71 6.95
C LEU A 29 -0.73 -15.16 7.37
N THR A 30 0.09 -15.68 8.28
CA THR A 30 -0.05 -17.05 8.78
C THR A 30 -1.37 -17.21 9.54
N GLU A 31 -1.71 -16.28 10.43
CA GLU A 31 -2.97 -16.32 11.18
C GLU A 31 -4.18 -16.16 10.27
N LEU A 32 -4.12 -15.24 9.30
CA LEU A 32 -5.22 -15.04 8.37
C LEU A 32 -5.45 -16.25 7.45
N ARG A 33 -4.38 -16.92 6.99
CA ARG A 33 -4.51 -18.18 6.23
C ARG A 33 -5.11 -19.29 7.09
N ARG A 34 -4.72 -19.41 8.36
CA ARG A 34 -5.31 -20.39 9.29
C ARG A 34 -6.80 -20.15 9.52
N ALA A 35 -7.23 -18.89 9.50
CA ALA A 35 -8.61 -18.50 9.68
C ALA A 35 -9.44 -18.51 8.37
N ASP A 36 -8.83 -18.85 7.22
CA ASP A 36 -9.45 -18.77 5.89
C ASP A 36 -10.00 -17.36 5.56
N LEU A 37 -9.30 -16.32 6.04
CA LEU A 37 -9.71 -14.91 5.87
C LEU A 37 -8.90 -14.17 4.80
N VAL A 38 -8.11 -14.88 4.01
CA VAL A 38 -7.35 -14.33 2.89
C VAL A 38 -7.77 -15.04 1.62
N ASP A 39 -8.49 -14.31 0.77
CA ASP A 39 -8.76 -14.71 -0.61
C ASP A 39 -7.47 -14.58 -1.43
N LEU A 40 -7.05 -15.68 -2.05
CA LEU A 40 -5.87 -15.75 -2.91
C LEU A 40 -6.22 -15.87 -4.40
N ASP A 41 -7.51 -15.97 -4.74
CA ASP A 41 -7.99 -16.07 -6.12
C ASP A 41 -7.97 -14.68 -6.80
N ALA A 42 -7.97 -13.61 -5.99
CA ALA A 42 -7.82 -12.24 -6.45
C ALA A 42 -6.46 -11.65 -6.06
N CYS A 43 -5.79 -11.00 -7.01
CA CYS A 43 -4.57 -10.24 -6.78
C CYS A 43 -4.84 -8.74 -6.97
N ALA A 44 -4.54 -7.93 -5.95
CA ALA A 44 -4.54 -6.47 -6.07
C ALA A 44 -3.11 -5.96 -6.24
N VAL A 45 -2.85 -5.24 -7.33
CA VAL A 45 -1.57 -4.55 -7.56
C VAL A 45 -1.71 -3.12 -7.06
N ASP A 46 -0.96 -2.77 -6.02
CA ASP A 46 -0.85 -1.39 -5.53
C ASP A 46 0.47 -0.74 -5.99
N GLY A 47 0.44 0.59 -6.14
CA GLY A 47 1.56 1.39 -6.58
C GLY A 47 1.66 2.68 -5.78
N SER A 48 2.87 3.01 -5.31
CA SER A 48 3.12 4.28 -4.65
C SER A 48 3.40 5.39 -5.67
N HIS A 49 2.63 6.48 -5.60
CA HIS A 49 2.94 7.70 -6.35
C HIS A 49 3.78 8.65 -5.50
N ILE A 50 5.03 8.86 -5.91
CA ILE A 50 5.87 9.94 -5.37
C ILE A 50 5.78 11.16 -6.27
N ARG A 51 5.59 12.35 -5.68
CA ARG A 51 5.60 13.59 -6.46
C ARG A 51 6.99 13.83 -7.03
N ALA A 52 7.04 14.21 -8.30
CA ALA A 52 8.27 14.70 -8.92
C ALA A 52 8.75 15.95 -8.17
N LEU A 53 9.90 15.85 -7.50
CA LEU A 53 10.43 16.93 -6.65
C LEU A 53 10.75 18.20 -7.44
N LYS A 54 11.09 18.06 -8.73
CA LYS A 54 11.47 19.17 -9.64
C LYS A 54 10.32 19.60 -10.57
N GLY A 55 9.13 19.03 -10.43
CA GLY A 55 8.04 19.19 -11.40
C GLY A 55 8.34 18.45 -12.70
N GLY A 56 7.28 17.96 -13.35
CA GLY A 56 7.32 17.36 -14.68
C GLY A 56 6.08 17.76 -15.44
N THR A 57 6.18 17.88 -16.77
CA THR A 57 5.00 18.09 -17.62
C THR A 57 4.06 16.91 -17.46
N MET A 58 2.84 17.14 -16.96
CA MET A 58 1.81 16.12 -16.89
C MET A 58 1.37 15.78 -18.32
N SER A 59 1.82 14.64 -18.85
CA SER A 59 1.48 14.23 -20.22
C SER A 59 0.00 13.91 -20.42
N ALA A 60 -0.74 13.56 -19.36
CA ALA A 60 -2.18 13.36 -19.39
C ALA A 60 -2.78 13.32 -17.96
N PRO A 61 -4.08 13.58 -17.80
CA PRO A 61 -4.81 13.20 -16.59
C PRO A 61 -4.68 11.71 -16.30
N ARG A 62 -4.58 11.36 -15.02
CA ARG A 62 -4.60 9.95 -14.58
C ARG A 62 -5.91 9.28 -15.02
N PRO A 63 -5.85 8.05 -15.58
CA PRO A 63 -7.06 7.27 -15.85
C PRO A 63 -7.88 7.10 -14.58
N SER A 64 -9.19 7.21 -14.70
CA SER A 64 -10.11 6.85 -13.60
C SER A 64 -10.12 5.33 -13.45
N THR A 65 -9.87 4.83 -12.24
CA THR A 65 -10.03 3.42 -11.90
C THR A 65 -11.47 3.07 -11.50
N VAL A 66 -12.37 4.07 -11.47
CA VAL A 66 -13.78 3.84 -11.14
C VAL A 66 -14.41 3.02 -12.27
N LEU A 67 -15.14 1.96 -11.91
CA LEU A 67 -15.93 1.18 -12.86
C LEU A 67 -16.90 2.09 -13.62
N VAL A 68 -16.77 2.11 -14.94
CA VAL A 68 -17.72 2.81 -15.81
C VAL A 68 -18.91 1.87 -16.07
N PRO A 69 -20.16 2.31 -15.90
CA PRO A 69 -21.32 1.50 -16.25
C PRO A 69 -21.28 1.07 -17.72
N ALA A 70 -21.61 -0.19 -17.99
CA ALA A 70 -21.71 -0.69 -19.35
C ALA A 70 -22.82 0.06 -20.12
N PRO A 71 -22.65 0.32 -21.44
CA PRO A 71 -23.70 0.94 -22.24
C PRO A 71 -24.95 0.07 -22.25
N SER A 72 -26.11 0.66 -21.95
CA SER A 72 -27.40 -0.01 -22.12
C SER A 72 -27.61 -0.34 -23.60
N THR A 73 -27.79 -1.62 -23.91
CA THR A 73 -28.28 -2.05 -25.23
C THR A 73 -29.79 -2.14 -25.13
N THR A 74 -30.51 -1.30 -25.89
CA THR A 74 -31.98 -1.38 -26.08
C THR A 74 -32.26 -2.02 -27.42
#